data_AF-A0A6P0SGU2-F1
#
_entry.id   AF-A0A6P0SGU2-F1
#
_cell.length_a   1.000
_cell.length_b   1.000
_cell.length_c   1.000
_cell.angle_alpha   90.00
_cell.angle_beta   90.00
_cell.angle_gamma   90.00
#
_symmetry.space_group_name_H-M   'P 1'
#
loop_
_entity.id
_entity.type
_entity.pdbx_description
1 polymer ?
#
loop_
_entity_poly.entity_id
_entity_poly.type
_entity_poly.pdbx_seq_one_letter_code
_entity_poly.pdbx_strand_id
1 'polypeptide(L)'
;MSKLIRHMVIKIQQYNGSNQQRNQALAELVEQILRTRKVCRPRPGHPLSGIYLEIYQTVQQQLNHQLDNDIDSRYLEMTSDQEWTSWRDSVFKKVLDEGCLQQLALEAQQHQLNTPERFYALTELLNAIKLSG
;
A
#
# COMPACT_ATOMS: atom_id res chain seq x y z
N MET A 1 11.48 -1.62 10.68
CA MET A 1 11.18 -0.83 9.48
C MET A 1 11.28 0.67 9.78
N SER A 2 11.03 1.04 11.03
CA SER A 2 11.04 2.35 11.68
C SER A 2 12.34 3.12 11.50
N LYS A 3 13.51 2.51 11.71
CA LYS A 3 14.79 3.21 11.52
C LYS A 3 14.93 3.71 10.08
N LEU A 4 14.68 2.87 9.08
CA LEU A 4 14.79 3.26 7.67
C LEU A 4 13.76 4.33 7.31
N ILE A 5 12.49 4.10 7.65
CA ILE A 5 11.40 5.07 7.41
C ILE A 5 11.71 6.43 8.04
N ARG A 6 12.19 6.44 9.29
CA ARG A 6 12.57 7.67 9.99
C ARG A 6 13.69 8.43 9.26
N HIS A 7 14.73 7.74 8.79
CA HIS A 7 15.79 8.39 8.00
C HIS A 7 15.23 8.97 6.69
N MET A 8 14.29 8.28 6.04
CA MET A 8 13.64 8.78 4.82
C MET A 8 12.80 10.03 5.13
N VAL A 9 11.99 10.03 6.19
CA VAL A 9 11.21 11.20 6.64
C VAL A 9 12.12 12.40 6.89
N ILE A 10 13.18 12.24 7.71
CA ILE A 10 14.14 13.31 8.01
C ILE A 10 14.80 13.84 6.73
N LYS A 11 15.19 12.94 5.81
CA LYS A 11 15.77 13.33 4.52
C LYS A 11 14.78 14.14 3.68
N ILE A 12 13.50 13.75 3.64
CA ILE A 12 12.47 14.45 2.85
C ILE A 12 12.25 15.87 3.42
N GLN A 13 12.19 16.01 4.74
CA GLN A 13 12.03 17.28 5.43
C GLN A 13 13.19 18.26 5.21
N GLN A 14 14.37 17.78 4.81
CA GLN A 14 15.51 18.64 4.46
C GLN A 14 15.38 19.27 3.07
N TYR A 15 14.47 18.79 2.21
CA TYR A 15 14.24 19.41 0.91
C TYR A 15 13.41 20.69 1.05
N ASN A 16 14.00 21.81 0.63
CA ASN A 16 13.30 23.09 0.55
C ASN A 16 12.30 23.09 -0.61
N GLY A 17 11.01 23.26 -0.31
CA GLY A 17 9.92 23.39 -1.27
C GLY A 17 9.60 22.10 -2.06
N SER A 18 8.49 22.14 -2.79
CA SER A 18 8.10 21.06 -3.71
C SER A 18 9.03 21.06 -4.92
N ASN A 19 9.97 20.15 -4.95
CA ASN A 19 10.87 19.92 -6.07
C ASN A 19 10.88 18.43 -6.46
N GLN A 20 11.42 18.12 -7.64
CA GLN A 20 11.42 16.75 -8.17
C GLN A 20 12.10 15.74 -7.21
N GLN A 21 13.12 16.16 -6.46
CA GLN A 21 13.81 15.30 -5.51
C GLN A 21 12.95 14.99 -4.29
N ARG A 22 12.19 15.97 -3.77
CA ARG A 22 11.23 15.78 -2.69
C ARG A 22 10.14 14.79 -3.11
N ASN A 23 9.57 14.98 -4.30
CA ASN A 23 8.51 14.10 -4.83
C ASN A 23 9.01 12.67 -5.04
N GLN A 24 10.23 12.50 -5.56
CA GLN A 24 10.83 11.17 -5.72
C GLN A 24 11.09 10.50 -4.36
N ALA A 25 11.66 11.22 -3.40
CA ALA A 25 11.92 10.68 -2.07
C ALA A 25 10.63 10.31 -1.32
N LEU A 26 9.55 11.08 -1.53
CA LEU A 26 8.23 10.77 -0.98
C LEU A 26 7.63 9.51 -1.63
N ALA A 27 7.76 9.36 -2.95
CA ALA A 27 7.36 8.13 -3.63
C ALA A 27 8.13 6.89 -3.13
N GLU A 28 9.44 7.01 -2.93
CA GLU A 28 10.27 5.94 -2.34
C GLU A 28 9.81 5.58 -0.91
N LEU A 29 9.45 6.57 -0.10
CA LEU A 29 8.90 6.35 1.24
C LEU A 29 7.57 5.58 1.19
N VAL A 30 6.67 5.96 0.29
CA VAL A 30 5.39 5.25 0.08
C VAL A 30 5.64 3.79 -0.30
N GLU A 31 6.54 3.53 -1.25
CA GLU A 31 6.91 2.17 -1.64
C GLU A 31 7.45 1.36 -0.45
N GLN A 32 8.28 1.99 0.38
CA GLN A 32 8.84 1.35 1.56
C GLN A 32 7.78 0.99 2.62
N ILE A 33 6.77 1.85 2.82
CA ILE A 33 5.61 1.56 3.69
C ILE A 33 4.79 0.41 3.11
N LEU A 34 4.58 0.39 1.80
CA LEU A 34 3.82 -0.63 1.08
C LEU A 34 4.53 -1.98 0.94
N ARG A 35 5.83 -2.05 1.22
CA ARG A 35 6.63 -3.29 1.08
C ARG A 35 6.08 -4.47 1.89
N THR A 36 5.46 -4.20 3.03
CA THR A 36 4.93 -5.25 3.93
C THR A 36 3.41 -5.33 3.96
N ARG A 37 2.73 -4.71 2.99
CA ARG A 37 1.26 -4.77 2.81
C ARG A 37 0.73 -6.20 2.88
N LYS A 38 -0.52 -6.37 3.31
CA LYS A 38 -1.15 -7.69 3.47
C LYS A 38 -1.91 -8.17 2.22
N VAL A 39 -2.21 -7.25 1.31
CA VAL A 39 -3.00 -7.46 0.09
C VAL A 39 -2.23 -6.91 -1.10
N CYS A 40 -2.52 -7.40 -2.30
CA CYS A 40 -1.88 -7.08 -3.57
C CYS A 40 -0.37 -7.36 -3.53
N ARG A 41 0.06 -8.51 -2.99
CA ARG A 41 1.48 -8.89 -3.04
C ARG A 41 1.80 -9.53 -4.39
N PRO A 42 2.83 -9.08 -5.12
CA PRO A 42 3.18 -9.68 -6.39
C PRO A 42 3.80 -11.06 -6.12
N ARG A 43 3.52 -12.02 -7.01
CA ARG A 43 4.20 -13.31 -7.00
C ARG A 43 5.54 -13.16 -7.74
N PRO A 44 6.59 -13.92 -7.39
CA PRO A 44 7.85 -13.87 -8.13
C PRO A 44 7.62 -14.10 -9.63
N GLY A 45 8.07 -13.17 -10.48
CA GLY A 45 7.87 -13.23 -11.93
C GLY A 45 6.49 -12.82 -12.43
N HIS A 46 5.54 -12.50 -11.55
CA HIS A 46 4.19 -12.06 -11.92
C HIS A 46 3.89 -10.68 -11.31
N PRO A 47 4.06 -9.59 -12.08
CA PRO A 47 3.65 -8.27 -11.62
C PRO A 47 2.14 -8.23 -11.37
N LEU A 48 1.70 -7.27 -10.57
CA LEU A 48 0.27 -7.04 -10.36
C LEU A 48 -0.40 -6.62 -11.68
N SER A 49 -1.62 -7.10 -11.89
CA SER A 49 -2.45 -6.77 -13.05
C SER A 49 -3.92 -6.69 -12.63
N GLY A 50 -4.76 -6.09 -13.48
CA GLY A 50 -6.20 -5.97 -13.24
C GLY A 50 -6.51 -5.30 -11.90
N ILE A 51 -7.53 -5.81 -11.22
CA ILE A 51 -8.02 -5.25 -9.95
C ILE A 51 -6.93 -5.13 -8.88
N TYR A 52 -5.98 -6.07 -8.81
CA TYR A 52 -4.89 -6.00 -7.81
C TYR A 52 -3.97 -4.80 -8.03
N LEU A 53 -3.72 -4.44 -9.29
CA LEU A 53 -2.92 -3.27 -9.64
C LEU A 53 -3.68 -1.99 -9.34
N GLU A 54 -4.97 -1.94 -9.67
CA GLU A 54 -5.84 -0.79 -9.42
C GLU A 54 -5.94 -0.48 -7.92
N ILE A 55 -6.14 -1.49 -7.08
CA ILE A 55 -6.12 -1.35 -5.62
C ILE A 55 -4.76 -0.80 -5.16
N TYR A 56 -3.67 -1.41 -5.62
CA TYR A 56 -2.32 -0.99 -5.22
C TYR A 56 -2.04 0.47 -5.59
N GLN A 57 -2.36 0.87 -6.81
CA GLN A 57 -2.16 2.24 -7.29
C GLN A 57 -3.03 3.24 -6.54
N THR A 58 -4.29 2.89 -6.26
CA THR A 58 -5.19 3.74 -5.48
C THR A 58 -4.66 3.96 -4.06
N VAL A 59 -4.22 2.88 -3.39
CA VAL A 59 -3.60 2.98 -2.06
C VAL A 59 -2.31 3.80 -2.11
N GLN A 60 -1.47 3.58 -3.13
CA GLN A 60 -0.24 4.33 -3.32
C GLN A 60 -0.52 5.83 -3.45
N GLN A 61 -1.49 6.21 -4.28
CA GLN A 61 -1.90 7.62 -4.46
C GLN A 61 -2.45 8.22 -3.16
N GLN A 62 -3.31 7.52 -2.43
CA GLN A 62 -3.86 8.01 -1.17
C GLN A 62 -2.79 8.18 -0.09
N LEU A 63 -1.86 7.22 0.05
CA LEU A 63 -0.72 7.36 0.98
C LEU A 63 0.19 8.51 0.57
N ASN A 64 0.49 8.65 -0.72
CA ASN A 64 1.32 9.73 -1.24
C ASN A 64 0.71 11.10 -0.92
N HIS A 65 -0.60 11.26 -1.14
CA HIS A 65 -1.29 12.51 -0.83
C HIS A 65 -1.34 12.82 0.67
N GLN A 66 -1.64 11.82 1.51
CA GLN A 66 -1.66 12.04 2.97
C GLN A 66 -0.27 12.34 3.51
N LEU A 67 0.77 11.65 3.02
CA LEU A 67 2.15 11.94 3.38
C LEU A 67 2.56 13.34 2.94
N ASP A 68 2.26 13.76 1.71
CA ASP A 68 2.66 15.09 1.23
C ASP A 68 2.09 16.22 2.11
N ASN A 69 0.87 16.04 2.62
CA ASN A 69 0.25 16.97 3.56
C ASN A 69 0.89 16.96 4.96
N ASP A 70 1.34 15.80 5.43
CA ASP A 70 1.81 15.59 6.81
C ASP A 70 3.34 15.53 6.94
N ILE A 71 4.11 15.47 5.84
CA ILE A 71 5.53 15.10 5.84
C ILE A 71 6.41 16.03 6.66
N ASP A 72 6.05 17.30 6.76
CA ASP A 72 6.78 18.31 7.54
C ASP A 72 6.44 18.26 9.04
N SER A 73 5.53 17.36 9.46
CA SER A 73 5.20 17.15 10.87
C SER A 73 6.31 16.40 11.61
N ARG A 74 6.75 16.97 12.73
CA ARG A 74 7.67 16.32 13.67
C ARG A 74 7.13 15.01 14.25
N TYR A 75 5.80 14.81 14.22
CA TYR A 75 5.19 13.56 14.68
C TYR A 75 5.67 12.36 13.84
N LEU A 76 5.87 12.54 12.53
CA LEU A 76 6.30 11.45 11.63
C LEU A 76 7.72 10.94 11.92
N GLU A 77 8.56 11.76 12.53
CA GLU A 77 9.89 11.34 13.00
C GLU A 77 9.83 10.39 14.21
N MET A 78 8.73 10.47 14.98
CA MET A 78 8.50 9.71 16.21
C MET A 78 7.58 8.50 15.99
N THR A 79 6.93 8.39 14.83
CA THR A 79 6.00 7.32 14.50
C THR A 79 6.66 5.95 14.58
N SER A 80 6.06 5.07 15.37
CA SER A 80 6.48 3.69 15.58
C SER A 80 6.17 2.78 14.40
N ASP A 81 6.83 1.62 14.33
CA ASP A 81 6.55 0.57 13.34
C ASP A 81 5.06 0.14 13.33
N GLN A 82 4.43 0.13 14.50
CA GLN A 82 3.03 -0.23 14.65
C GLN A 82 2.12 0.86 14.08
N GLU A 83 2.39 2.13 14.36
CA GLU A 83 1.62 3.24 13.82
C GLU A 83 1.72 3.32 12.29
N TRP A 84 2.91 3.12 11.71
CA TRP A 84 3.07 3.03 10.25
C TRP A 84 2.25 1.88 9.65
N THR A 85 2.23 0.73 10.34
CA THR A 85 1.44 -0.43 9.94
C THR A 85 -0.05 -0.13 10.00
N SER A 86 -0.53 0.45 11.10
CA SER A 86 -1.92 0.84 11.29
C SER A 86 -2.37 1.89 10.28
N TRP A 87 -1.51 2.86 9.96
CA TRP A 87 -1.82 3.87 8.97
C TRP A 87 -1.97 3.26 7.58
N ARG A 88 -0.99 2.45 7.14
CA ARG A 88 -1.07 1.71 5.87
C ARG A 88 -2.35 0.87 5.80
N ASP A 89 -2.61 0.09 6.83
CA ASP A 89 -3.77 -0.81 6.89
C ASP A 89 -5.09 -0.02 6.85
N SER A 90 -5.14 1.17 7.45
CA SER A 90 -6.28 2.09 7.37
C SER A 90 -6.53 2.61 5.95
N VAL A 91 -5.47 2.92 5.19
CA VAL A 91 -5.62 3.33 3.78
C VAL A 91 -6.14 2.17 2.94
N PHE A 92 -5.62 0.95 3.13
CA PHE A 92 -6.17 -0.23 2.47
C PHE A 92 -7.64 -0.45 2.83
N LYS A 93 -8.02 -0.34 4.10
CA LYS A 93 -9.41 -0.51 4.54
C LYS A 93 -10.38 0.45 3.85
N LYS A 94 -9.96 1.69 3.56
CA LYS A 94 -10.78 2.66 2.82
C LYS A 94 -10.95 2.29 1.34
N VAL A 95 -9.94 1.68 0.72
CA VAL A 95 -9.97 1.26 -0.68
C VAL A 95 -10.71 -0.07 -0.86
N LEU A 96 -10.60 -0.97 0.12
CA LEU A 96 -11.25 -2.29 0.14
C LEU A 96 -12.72 -2.18 0.59
N ASP A 97 -13.49 -1.35 -0.11
CA ASP A 97 -14.93 -1.25 0.09
C ASP A 97 -15.68 -2.49 -0.47
N GLU A 98 -17.00 -2.52 -0.28
CA GLU A 98 -17.83 -3.64 -0.73
C GLU A 98 -17.69 -3.88 -2.24
N GLY A 99 -17.63 -2.82 -3.05
CA GLY A 99 -17.49 -2.94 -4.51
C GLY A 99 -16.15 -3.56 -4.89
N CYS A 100 -15.07 -3.14 -4.25
CA CYS A 100 -13.74 -3.69 -4.44
C CYS A 100 -13.69 -5.18 -4.04
N LEU A 101 -14.30 -5.56 -2.92
CA LEU A 101 -14.36 -6.95 -2.47
C LEU A 101 -15.15 -7.83 -3.45
N GLN A 102 -16.24 -7.31 -4.03
CA GLN A 102 -17.00 -8.00 -5.07
C GLN A 102 -16.15 -8.22 -6.34
N GLN A 103 -15.39 -7.20 -6.77
CA GLN A 103 -14.49 -7.34 -7.93
C GLN A 103 -13.39 -8.38 -7.70
N LEU A 104 -12.80 -8.42 -6.50
CA LEU A 104 -11.83 -9.46 -6.13
C LEU A 104 -12.46 -10.86 -6.14
N ALA A 105 -13.72 -10.99 -5.70
CA ALA A 105 -14.45 -12.25 -5.75
C ALA A 105 -14.73 -12.69 -7.20
N LEU A 106 -15.08 -11.75 -8.09
CA LEU A 106 -15.27 -12.02 -9.51
C LEU A 106 -13.96 -12.47 -10.18
N GLU A 107 -12.85 -11.79 -9.91
CA GLU A 107 -11.52 -12.17 -10.41
C GLU A 107 -11.17 -13.61 -9.99
N ALA A 108 -11.38 -13.97 -8.72
CA ALA A 108 -11.14 -15.32 -8.23
C ALA A 108 -12.01 -16.40 -8.90
N GLN A 109 -13.23 -16.04 -9.32
CA GLN A 109 -14.15 -16.95 -10.02
C GLN A 109 -13.75 -17.21 -11.48
N GLN A 110 -13.08 -16.25 -12.14
CA GLN A 110 -12.67 -16.36 -13.54
C GLN A 110 -11.58 -17.42 -13.77
N HIS A 111 -10.79 -17.73 -12.74
CA HIS A 111 -9.73 -18.73 -12.86
C HIS A 111 -10.24 -20.16 -12.74
N GLN A 112 -9.66 -21.07 -13.53
CA GLN A 112 -9.94 -22.50 -13.45
C GLN A 112 -9.59 -23.06 -12.07
N LEU A 113 -10.33 -24.11 -11.65
CA LEU A 113 -10.09 -24.81 -10.39
C LEU A 113 -8.66 -25.37 -10.34
N ASN A 114 -8.06 -25.35 -9.15
CA ASN A 114 -6.72 -25.89 -8.85
C ASN A 114 -5.55 -25.23 -9.62
N THR A 115 -5.71 -23.99 -10.10
CA THR A 115 -4.61 -23.22 -10.71
C THR A 115 -3.92 -22.33 -9.68
N PRO A 116 -2.60 -22.07 -9.81
CA PRO A 116 -1.87 -21.11 -8.97
C PRO A 116 -2.51 -19.72 -8.96
N GLU A 117 -3.12 -19.30 -10.07
CA GLU A 117 -3.83 -18.02 -10.25
C GLU A 117 -5.06 -17.98 -9.34
N ARG A 118 -5.85 -19.05 -9.33
CA ARG A 118 -7.02 -19.15 -8.43
C ARG A 118 -6.62 -19.16 -6.96
N PHE A 119 -5.57 -19.90 -6.59
CA PHE A 119 -5.06 -19.90 -5.22
C PHE A 119 -4.60 -18.51 -4.79
N TYR A 120 -3.89 -17.80 -5.67
CA TYR A 120 -3.49 -16.43 -5.44
C TYR A 120 -4.71 -15.52 -5.24
N ALA A 121 -5.66 -15.55 -6.16
CA ALA A 121 -6.85 -14.70 -6.11
C ALA A 121 -7.69 -14.93 -4.85
N LEU A 122 -7.89 -16.19 -4.45
CA LEU A 122 -8.59 -16.53 -3.20
C LEU A 122 -7.81 -16.08 -1.96
N THR A 123 -6.48 -16.16 -1.98
CA THR A 123 -5.62 -15.69 -0.88
C THR A 123 -5.72 -14.17 -0.73
N GLU A 124 -5.66 -13.45 -1.84
CA GLU A 124 -5.78 -11.99 -1.86
C GLU A 124 -7.18 -11.54 -1.40
N LEU A 125 -8.25 -12.20 -1.88
CA LEU A 125 -9.62 -11.95 -1.41
C LEU A 125 -9.76 -12.20 0.10
N LEU A 126 -9.23 -13.31 0.62
CA LEU A 126 -9.29 -13.61 2.05
C LEU A 126 -8.54 -12.56 2.89
N ASN A 127 -7.37 -12.13 2.42
CA ASN A 127 -6.59 -11.09 3.08
C ASN A 127 -7.31 -9.74 3.03
N ALA A 128 -7.97 -9.41 1.91
CA ALA A 128 -8.77 -8.21 1.75
C ALA A 128 -9.96 -8.19 2.72
N ILE A 129 -10.71 -9.28 2.81
CA ILE A 129 -11.83 -9.42 3.76
C ILE A 129 -11.35 -9.18 5.19
N LYS A 130 -10.27 -9.85 5.61
CA LYS A 130 -9.68 -9.69 6.96
C LYS A 130 -9.22 -8.26 7.26
N LEU A 131 -8.79 -7.52 6.24
CA LEU A 131 -8.30 -6.16 6.39
C LEU A 131 -9.43 -5.12 6.34
N SER A 132 -10.51 -5.42 5.63
CA SER A 132 -11.70 -4.57 5.49
C SER A 132 -12.61 -4.59 6.73
N GLY A 133 -12.70 -5.73 7.44
CA GLY A 133 -13.42 -5.87 8.71
C GLY A 133 -12.88 -4.95 9.79
#